data_AF-A0A132PLH5-F1
#
_entry.id   AF-A0A132PLH5-F1
#
_cell.length_a   1.000
_cell.length_b   1.000
_cell.length_c   1.000
_cell.angle_alpha   90.00
_cell.angle_beta   90.00
_cell.angle_gamma   90.00
#
_symmetry.space_group_name_H-M   'P 1'
#
loop_
_entity.id
_entity.type
_entity.pdbx_description
1 polymer ?
#
loop_
_entity_poly.entity_id
_entity_poly.type
_entity_poly.pdbx_seq_one_letter_code
_entity_poly.pdbx_strand_id
1 'polypeptide(L)'
;MAKDELLSIRLQEMKEDVALVVRMLTRSKSRGEPLNSIGSLVKVAGDGTIGESVFETTKQINTLARTLSNEADDITALVTDIQANLTELDARLKKAAQAATVIGQRMQELDRIVDAETQSIEDSLQDCNELIDKIDGVIGDLNEGADQEAAWDAFDDLMAECEPLFADYVDFLSGVTLRDYQLDNGVAALAELVFKELRAEGIAMPARQGHLPTKMRSLAKFQFPEWTLWDVPLAGYHAGLCRSERIAGAIIDQSLDTHPETFPSALFAEKLFADIYASCMVGPAYGYAALLLHVHPRKTTRTKDCPSAADRAHVILAALAHSGKTAPDFAGHIDLLAQWWDVAAEGGRAAPARDADALDIFVTQVMARLENRTSPPPYDPARWKEVITGLETTDDVRAQVLPLDRLNAAWHLRITNPAIVAELSAEDLIPTPKGSKTMSGSNTAATGRFPKAGSR
;
A
#
# COMPACT_ATOMS: atom_id res chain seq x y z
N MET A 1 -31.22 35.27 -21.26
CA MET A 1 -29.88 34.77 -21.00
C MET A 1 -29.28 34.41 -22.34
N ALA A 2 -28.25 35.13 -22.78
CA ALA A 2 -27.57 34.81 -24.04
C ALA A 2 -26.85 33.45 -23.89
N LYS A 3 -26.67 32.69 -24.97
CA LYS A 3 -25.96 31.39 -24.90
C LYS A 3 -24.56 31.53 -24.28
N ASP A 4 -23.96 32.69 -24.48
CA ASP A 4 -22.65 33.15 -24.01
C ASP A 4 -22.59 33.20 -22.47
N GLU A 5 -23.67 33.65 -21.83
CA GLU A 5 -23.78 33.72 -20.37
C GLU A 5 -23.82 32.31 -19.75
N LEU A 6 -24.44 31.34 -20.43
CA LEU A 6 -24.53 29.97 -19.90
C LEU A 6 -23.19 29.23 -19.94
N LEU A 7 -22.45 29.30 -21.05
CA LEU A 7 -21.15 28.65 -21.18
C LEU A 7 -20.13 29.27 -20.21
N SER A 8 -20.11 30.60 -20.12
CA SER A 8 -19.25 31.31 -19.15
C SER A 8 -19.53 30.89 -17.71
N ILE A 9 -20.80 30.76 -17.31
CA ILE A 9 -21.17 30.27 -15.97
C ILE A 9 -20.67 28.84 -15.75
N ARG A 10 -20.81 27.94 -16.72
CA ARG A 10 -20.35 26.54 -16.57
C ARG A 10 -18.84 26.42 -16.46
N LEU A 11 -18.09 27.18 -17.25
CA LEU A 11 -16.63 27.23 -17.15
C LEU A 11 -16.19 27.79 -15.79
N GLN A 12 -16.90 28.81 -15.28
CA GLN A 12 -16.64 29.36 -13.95
C GLN A 12 -16.95 28.36 -12.83
N GLU A 13 -18.06 27.61 -12.92
CA GLU A 13 -18.39 26.54 -11.97
C GLU A 13 -17.32 25.43 -11.99
N MET A 14 -16.91 24.97 -13.19
CA MET A 14 -15.84 23.97 -13.34
C MET A 14 -14.52 24.45 -12.70
N LYS A 15 -14.15 25.71 -12.90
CA LYS A 15 -12.98 26.32 -12.27
C LYS A 15 -13.08 26.29 -10.74
N GLU A 16 -14.24 26.60 -10.19
CA GLU A 16 -14.48 26.58 -8.74
C GLU A 16 -14.38 25.17 -8.15
N ASP A 17 -14.86 24.15 -8.88
CA ASP A 17 -14.77 22.75 -8.51
C ASP A 17 -13.32 22.24 -8.55
N VAL A 18 -12.56 22.53 -9.62
CA VAL A 18 -11.12 22.20 -9.66
C VAL A 18 -10.37 22.90 -8.53
N ALA A 19 -10.67 24.17 -8.25
CA ALA A 19 -10.09 24.90 -7.13
C ALA A 19 -10.44 24.28 -5.76
N LEU A 20 -11.60 23.63 -5.61
CA LEU A 20 -11.96 22.89 -4.40
C LEU A 20 -11.06 21.66 -4.22
N VAL A 21 -10.79 20.91 -5.29
CA VAL A 21 -9.85 19.78 -5.28
C VAL A 21 -8.45 20.26 -4.91
N VAL A 22 -7.96 21.34 -5.51
CA VAL A 22 -6.66 21.96 -5.18
C VAL A 22 -6.58 22.31 -3.70
N ARG A 23 -7.61 22.96 -3.13
CA ARG A 23 -7.64 23.30 -1.68
C ARG A 23 -7.56 22.06 -0.80
N MET A 24 -8.21 20.97 -1.20
CA MET A 24 -8.17 19.71 -0.46
C MET A 24 -6.79 19.06 -0.54
N LEU A 25 -6.21 18.92 -1.73
CA LEU A 25 -4.87 18.37 -1.94
C LEU A 25 -3.83 19.19 -1.17
N THR A 26 -3.93 20.52 -1.20
CA THR A 26 -3.07 21.43 -0.42
C THR A 26 -3.20 21.19 1.09
N ARG A 27 -4.42 20.99 1.60
CA ARG A 27 -4.63 20.65 3.02
C ARG A 27 -4.02 19.30 3.38
N SER A 28 -4.19 18.29 2.52
CA SER A 28 -3.55 16.98 2.70
C SER A 28 -2.02 17.10 2.75
N LYS A 29 -1.42 17.89 1.84
CA LYS A 29 0.01 18.22 1.85
C LYS A 29 0.45 18.89 3.17
N SER A 30 -0.27 19.91 3.63
CA SER A 30 0.05 20.62 4.88
C SER A 30 -0.01 19.75 6.13
N ARG A 31 -0.82 18.69 6.12
CA ARG A 31 -0.86 17.71 7.22
C ARG A 31 0.36 16.78 7.23
N GLY A 32 1.07 16.65 6.12
CA GLY A 32 2.34 15.91 6.02
C GLY A 32 3.58 16.69 6.48
N GLU A 33 3.58 18.03 6.43
CA GLU A 33 4.73 18.87 6.82
C GLU A 33 5.25 18.67 8.27
N PRO A 34 4.40 18.42 9.28
CA PRO A 34 4.88 18.10 10.63
C PRO A 34 5.72 16.81 10.69
N LEU A 35 5.43 15.82 9.82
CA LEU A 35 6.22 14.58 9.75
C LEU A 35 7.62 14.84 9.17
N ASN A 36 7.74 15.73 8.18
CA ASN A 36 9.03 16.17 7.61
C ASN A 36 9.89 16.94 8.61
N SER A 37 9.25 17.72 9.48
CA SER A 37 9.95 18.44 10.56
C SER A 37 10.53 17.51 11.62
N ILE A 38 9.90 16.35 11.87
CA ILE A 38 10.43 15.31 12.76
C ILE A 38 11.63 14.61 12.11
N GLY A 39 11.57 14.34 10.79
CA GLY A 39 12.70 13.77 10.05
C GLY A 39 13.98 14.63 10.10
N SER A 40 13.83 15.95 9.95
CA SER A 40 14.97 16.89 10.01
C SER A 40 15.57 17.04 11.41
N LEU A 41 14.75 17.06 12.47
CA LEU A 41 15.22 17.12 13.86
C LEU A 41 16.04 15.89 14.26
N VAL A 42 15.68 14.72 13.73
CA VAL A 42 16.39 13.48 14.07
C VAL A 42 17.67 13.31 13.22
N LYS A 43 17.75 13.86 12.00
CA LYS A 43 19.03 13.96 11.25
C LYS A 43 20.08 14.73 12.03
N VAL A 44 19.69 15.86 12.63
CA VAL A 44 20.59 16.67 13.47
C VAL A 44 21.08 15.91 14.72
N ALA A 45 20.27 14.98 15.24
CA ALA A 45 20.65 14.16 16.38
C ALA A 45 21.56 12.96 16.01
N GLY A 46 21.57 12.52 14.75
CA GLY A 46 22.33 11.36 14.27
C GLY A 46 23.80 11.65 13.90
N ASP A 47 24.15 12.90 13.60
CA ASP A 47 25.44 13.30 12.99
C ASP A 47 26.63 13.44 13.97
N GLY A 48 26.77 12.53 14.94
CA GLY A 48 28.09 12.18 15.46
C GLY A 48 28.54 12.78 16.81
N THR A 49 27.76 13.62 17.49
CA THR A 49 28.16 14.22 18.78
C THR A 49 28.34 13.21 19.92
N ILE A 50 27.66 12.07 19.88
CA ILE A 50 27.71 11.06 20.96
C ILE A 50 28.92 10.13 20.82
N GLY A 51 29.33 9.79 19.60
CA GLY A 51 30.42 8.84 19.36
C GLY A 51 31.80 9.42 19.67
N GLU A 52 32.01 10.69 19.37
CA GLU A 52 33.30 11.38 19.51
C GLU A 52 33.68 11.65 20.98
N SER A 53 32.67 11.97 21.81
CA SER A 53 32.86 12.23 23.25
C SER A 53 33.31 10.97 24.02
N VAL A 54 32.79 9.79 23.65
CA VAL A 54 33.19 8.52 24.30
C VAL A 54 34.61 8.11 23.90
N PHE A 55 34.98 8.31 22.64
CA PHE A 55 36.32 7.96 22.16
C PHE A 55 37.42 8.73 22.91
N GLU A 56 37.23 10.04 23.10
CA GLU A 56 38.18 10.86 23.86
C GLU A 56 38.19 10.53 25.37
N THR A 57 37.05 10.18 25.95
CA THR A 57 36.98 9.73 27.36
C THR A 57 37.77 8.42 27.58
N THR A 58 37.65 7.47 26.64
CA THR A 58 38.37 6.19 26.70
C THR A 58 39.89 6.37 26.59
N LYS A 59 40.34 7.33 25.78
CA LYS A 59 41.74 7.69 25.60
C LYS A 59 42.34 8.35 26.85
N GLN A 60 41.58 9.23 27.50
CA GLN A 60 42.02 9.89 28.74
C GLN A 60 42.17 8.89 29.90
N ILE A 61 41.24 7.93 30.03
CA ILE A 61 41.30 6.90 31.09
C ILE A 61 42.48 5.95 30.89
N ASN A 62 42.78 5.55 29.64
CA ASN A 62 43.96 4.71 29.35
C ASN A 62 45.28 5.41 29.68
N THR A 63 45.31 6.74 29.61
CA THR A 63 46.48 7.55 29.98
C THR A 63 46.63 7.63 31.50
N LEU A 64 45.51 7.77 32.22
CA LEU A 64 45.45 7.73 33.69
C LEU A 64 45.85 6.36 34.26
N ALA A 65 45.36 5.26 33.67
CA ALA A 65 45.69 3.90 34.08
C ALA A 65 47.19 3.58 33.97
N ARG A 66 47.89 4.15 32.99
CA ARG A 66 49.36 4.01 32.85
C ARG A 66 50.15 4.80 33.88
N THR A 67 49.58 5.88 34.41
CA THR A 67 50.26 6.81 35.32
C THR A 67 50.16 6.35 36.79
N LEU A 68 49.13 5.56 37.12
CA LEU A 68 48.80 5.12 38.49
C LEU A 68 49.45 3.79 38.93
N SER A 69 50.35 3.21 38.12
CA SER A 69 50.99 1.90 38.35
C SER A 69 52.02 1.84 39.51
N ASN A 70 51.96 2.74 40.50
CA ASN A 70 52.94 2.83 41.59
C ASN A 70 52.40 2.53 43.01
N GLU A 71 51.12 2.17 43.16
CA GLU A 71 50.53 1.69 44.44
C GLU A 71 49.73 0.40 44.16
N ALA A 72 50.33 -0.77 44.41
CA ALA A 72 50.17 -1.90 43.50
C ALA A 72 48.95 -2.83 43.68
N ASP A 73 48.31 -2.96 44.84
CA ASP A 73 47.33 -4.06 45.04
C ASP A 73 45.85 -3.60 45.03
N ASP A 74 45.50 -2.56 45.82
CA ASP A 74 44.13 -2.01 45.82
C ASP A 74 43.79 -1.30 44.49
N ILE A 75 44.79 -0.71 43.83
CA ILE A 75 44.64 -0.10 42.52
C ILE A 75 44.45 -1.16 41.44
N THR A 76 45.09 -2.33 41.55
CA THR A 76 44.91 -3.41 40.55
C THR A 76 43.48 -3.94 40.55
N ALA A 77 42.87 -4.08 41.73
CA ALA A 77 41.45 -4.44 41.85
C ALA A 77 40.54 -3.37 41.24
N LEU A 78 40.77 -2.09 41.56
CA LEU A 78 40.00 -0.97 41.01
C LEU A 78 40.16 -0.84 39.48
N VAL A 79 41.38 -1.01 38.96
CA VAL A 79 41.67 -0.97 37.51
C VAL A 79 40.96 -2.12 36.79
N THR A 80 40.93 -3.31 37.38
CA THR A 80 40.22 -4.46 36.81
C THR A 80 38.71 -4.21 36.74
N ASP A 81 38.13 -3.63 37.79
CA ASP A 81 36.69 -3.28 37.82
C ASP A 81 36.35 -2.15 36.83
N ILE A 82 37.21 -1.14 36.72
CA ILE A 82 37.08 -0.08 35.70
C ILE A 82 37.19 -0.67 34.29
N GLN A 83 38.10 -1.61 34.04
CA GLN A 83 38.23 -2.28 32.74
C GLN A 83 37.00 -3.11 32.38
N ALA A 84 36.42 -3.82 33.35
CA ALA A 84 35.18 -4.57 33.16
C ALA A 84 34.01 -3.63 32.82
N ASN A 85 33.84 -2.55 33.59
CA ASN A 85 32.81 -1.54 33.35
C ASN A 85 32.97 -0.83 32.00
N LEU A 86 34.21 -0.54 31.58
CA LEU A 86 34.50 0.03 30.26
C LEU A 86 34.17 -0.93 29.12
N THR A 87 34.45 -2.23 29.30
CA THR A 87 34.12 -3.25 28.30
C THR A 87 32.61 -3.39 28.13
N GLU A 88 31.86 -3.37 29.24
CA GLU A 88 30.39 -3.35 29.19
C GLU A 88 29.86 -2.07 28.53
N LEU A 89 30.43 -0.91 28.87
CA LEU A 89 30.06 0.37 28.26
C LEU A 89 30.31 0.36 26.76
N ASP A 90 31.47 -0.14 26.30
CA ASP A 90 31.81 -0.29 24.88
C ASP A 90 30.81 -1.20 24.15
N ALA A 91 30.41 -2.33 24.76
CA ALA A 91 29.40 -3.21 24.20
C ALA A 91 28.02 -2.53 24.08
N ARG A 92 27.60 -1.79 25.12
CA ARG A 92 26.35 -1.00 25.10
C ARG A 92 26.39 0.09 24.04
N LEU A 93 27.51 0.78 23.88
CA LEU A 93 27.71 1.81 22.87
C LEU A 93 27.73 1.26 21.45
N LYS A 94 28.38 0.12 21.20
CA LYS A 94 28.31 -0.58 19.92
C LYS A 94 26.87 -0.95 19.56
N LYS A 95 26.10 -1.47 20.52
CA LYS A 95 24.67 -1.78 20.32
C LYS A 95 23.85 -0.52 20.04
N ALA A 96 24.12 0.59 20.74
CA ALA A 96 23.47 1.87 20.50
C ALA A 96 23.81 2.46 19.12
N ALA A 97 25.07 2.38 18.69
CA ALA A 97 25.52 2.82 17.36
C ALA A 97 24.89 2.00 16.22
N GLN A 98 24.77 0.68 16.41
CA GLN A 98 24.04 -0.19 15.47
C GLN A 98 22.56 0.18 15.40
N ALA A 99 21.91 0.40 16.56
CA ALA A 99 20.53 0.86 16.60
C ALA A 99 20.36 2.22 15.91
N ALA A 100 21.27 3.18 16.13
CA ALA A 100 21.27 4.48 15.49
C ALA A 100 21.45 4.38 13.97
N THR A 101 22.29 3.46 13.50
CA THR A 101 22.47 3.20 12.05
C THR A 101 21.19 2.64 11.43
N VAL A 102 20.53 1.68 12.10
CA VAL A 102 19.24 1.12 11.64
C VAL A 102 18.15 2.19 11.64
N ILE A 103 18.12 3.06 12.65
CA ILE A 103 17.20 4.21 12.71
C ILE A 103 17.49 5.17 11.54
N GLY A 104 18.76 5.51 11.29
CA GLY A 104 19.17 6.37 10.18
C GLY A 104 18.79 5.80 8.81
N GLN A 105 18.98 4.50 8.60
CA GLN A 105 18.55 3.81 7.37
C GLN A 105 17.03 3.84 7.19
N ARG A 106 16.27 3.56 8.26
CA ARG A 106 14.80 3.65 8.25
C ARG A 106 14.30 5.07 8.02
N MET A 107 15.00 6.07 8.53
CA MET A 107 14.66 7.47 8.28
C MET A 107 14.95 7.90 6.85
N GLN A 108 16.06 7.47 6.25
CA GLN A 108 16.30 7.72 4.83
C GLN A 108 15.25 7.03 3.96
N GLU A 109 14.74 5.88 4.39
CA GLU A 109 13.60 5.22 3.74
C GLU A 109 12.33 6.06 3.91
N LEU A 110 12.01 6.53 5.12
CA LEU A 110 10.87 7.42 5.37
C LEU A 110 10.96 8.74 4.61
N ASP A 111 12.12 9.38 4.54
CA ASP A 111 12.29 10.63 3.79
C ASP A 111 11.96 10.43 2.31
N ARG A 112 12.50 9.36 1.69
CA ARG A 112 12.21 9.05 0.28
C ARG A 112 10.74 8.74 0.04
N ILE A 113 10.10 8.11 1.02
CA ILE A 113 8.67 7.81 1.00
C ILE A 113 7.86 9.11 1.00
N VAL A 114 8.16 9.99 1.95
CA VAL A 114 7.45 11.27 2.02
C VAL A 114 7.74 12.12 0.78
N ASP A 115 8.96 12.09 0.24
CA ASP A 115 9.29 12.79 -1.00
C ASP A 115 8.47 12.26 -2.19
N ALA A 116 8.31 10.94 -2.34
CA ALA A 116 7.54 10.35 -3.43
C ALA A 116 6.03 10.64 -3.32
N GLU A 117 5.44 10.56 -2.12
CA GLU A 117 4.05 10.95 -1.90
C GLU A 117 3.84 12.46 -2.11
N THR A 118 4.79 13.27 -1.67
CA THR A 118 4.77 14.72 -1.89
C THR A 118 4.82 15.02 -3.38
N GLN A 119 5.68 14.33 -4.14
CA GLN A 119 5.76 14.46 -5.58
C GLN A 119 4.45 14.05 -6.28
N SER A 120 3.83 12.93 -5.91
CA SER A 120 2.54 12.51 -6.49
C SER A 120 1.42 13.53 -6.23
N ILE A 121 1.39 14.14 -5.04
CA ILE A 121 0.45 15.23 -4.73
C ILE A 121 0.81 16.49 -5.52
N GLU A 122 2.09 16.81 -5.68
CA GLU A 122 2.57 17.95 -6.49
C GLU A 122 2.22 17.79 -7.97
N ASP A 123 2.41 16.61 -8.55
CA ASP A 123 2.02 16.31 -9.93
C ASP A 123 0.49 16.46 -10.10
N SER A 124 -0.30 15.95 -9.14
CA SER A 124 -1.75 16.12 -9.16
C SER A 124 -2.17 17.59 -9.03
N LEU A 125 -1.46 18.37 -8.21
CA LEU A 125 -1.68 19.82 -8.08
C LEU A 125 -1.28 20.56 -9.37
N GLN A 126 -0.19 20.17 -10.02
CA GLN A 126 0.24 20.72 -11.30
C GLN A 126 -0.83 20.45 -12.36
N ASP A 127 -1.31 19.21 -12.49
CA ASP A 127 -2.39 18.85 -13.42
C ASP A 127 -3.65 19.70 -13.20
N CYS A 128 -4.03 19.93 -11.93
CA CYS A 128 -5.17 20.78 -11.60
C CYS A 128 -4.94 22.25 -12.02
N ASN A 129 -3.72 22.76 -11.85
CA ASN A 129 -3.39 24.12 -12.27
C ASN A 129 -3.37 24.25 -13.79
N GLU A 130 -2.84 23.26 -14.51
CA GLU A 130 -2.89 23.21 -15.97
C GLU A 130 -4.34 23.18 -16.48
N LEU A 131 -5.22 22.43 -15.82
CA LEU A 131 -6.66 22.46 -16.12
C LEU A 131 -7.28 23.83 -15.86
N ILE A 132 -6.95 24.49 -14.74
CA ILE A 132 -7.40 25.86 -14.46
C ILE A 132 -6.93 26.83 -15.55
N ASP A 133 -5.67 26.73 -15.97
CA ASP A 133 -5.10 27.58 -17.02
C ASP A 133 -5.78 27.35 -18.37
N LYS A 134 -6.10 26.09 -18.72
CA LYS A 134 -6.90 25.77 -19.91
C LYS A 134 -8.31 26.36 -19.83
N ILE A 135 -8.98 26.24 -18.68
CA ILE A 135 -10.31 26.82 -18.46
C ILE A 135 -10.26 28.34 -18.62
N ASP A 136 -9.25 28.99 -18.03
CA ASP A 136 -9.04 30.43 -18.15
C ASP A 136 -8.74 30.87 -19.58
N GLY A 137 -8.03 30.03 -20.35
CA GLY A 137 -7.84 30.21 -21.79
C GLY A 137 -9.16 30.23 -22.55
N VAL A 138 -10.02 29.23 -22.35
CA VAL A 138 -11.35 29.17 -23.00
C VAL A 138 -12.24 30.34 -22.59
N ILE A 139 -12.22 30.74 -21.31
CA ILE A 139 -12.94 31.93 -20.83
C ILE A 139 -12.42 33.20 -21.52
N GLY A 140 -11.08 33.33 -21.65
CA GLY A 140 -10.44 34.44 -22.34
C GLY A 140 -10.87 34.55 -23.80
N ASP A 141 -10.75 33.45 -24.55
CA ASP A 141 -11.13 33.38 -25.96
C ASP A 141 -12.61 33.74 -26.17
N LEU A 142 -13.51 33.26 -25.29
CA LEU A 142 -14.93 33.58 -25.34
C LEU A 142 -15.19 35.09 -25.11
N ASN A 143 -14.48 35.71 -24.17
CA ASN A 143 -14.58 37.15 -23.90
C ASN A 143 -14.05 38.02 -25.05
N GLU A 144 -13.10 37.49 -25.83
CA GLU A 144 -12.57 38.14 -27.04
C GLU A 144 -13.44 37.90 -28.28
N GLY A 145 -14.52 37.12 -28.16
CA GLY A 145 -15.49 36.87 -29.22
C GLY A 145 -15.14 35.68 -30.12
N ALA A 146 -14.48 34.65 -29.57
CA ALA A 146 -14.21 33.40 -30.27
C ALA A 146 -15.49 32.65 -30.70
N ASP A 147 -15.32 31.67 -31.59
CA ASP A 147 -16.41 30.83 -32.08
C ASP A 147 -17.02 29.99 -30.95
N GLN A 148 -18.35 30.01 -30.87
CA GLN A 148 -19.08 29.35 -29.79
C GLN A 148 -19.07 27.83 -29.91
N GLU A 149 -19.13 27.30 -31.14
CA GLU A 149 -19.12 25.86 -31.36
C GLU A 149 -17.79 25.27 -30.89
N ALA A 150 -16.68 25.88 -31.30
CA ALA A 150 -15.35 25.51 -30.82
C ALA A 150 -15.19 25.63 -29.29
N ALA A 151 -15.79 26.64 -28.65
CA ALA A 151 -15.73 26.81 -27.20
C ALA A 151 -16.54 25.74 -26.44
N TRP A 152 -17.65 25.26 -27.01
CA TRP A 152 -18.41 24.12 -26.46
C TRP A 152 -17.64 22.80 -26.60
N ASP A 153 -17.00 22.56 -27.75
CA ASP A 153 -16.16 21.37 -27.95
C ASP A 153 -15.00 21.37 -26.94
N ALA A 154 -14.34 22.52 -26.73
CA ALA A 154 -13.29 22.67 -25.73
C ALA A 154 -13.79 22.43 -24.29
N PHE A 155 -15.02 22.86 -23.97
CA PHE A 155 -15.65 22.58 -22.68
C PHE A 155 -15.91 21.09 -22.48
N ASP A 156 -16.41 20.39 -23.50
CA ASP A 156 -16.68 18.96 -23.43
C ASP A 156 -15.38 18.14 -23.26
N ASP A 157 -14.30 18.54 -23.95
CA ASP A 157 -12.97 17.97 -23.76
C ASP A 157 -12.45 18.19 -22.33
N LEU A 158 -12.58 19.42 -21.80
CA LEU A 158 -12.18 19.74 -20.42
C LEU A 158 -13.01 18.96 -19.38
N MET A 159 -14.31 18.79 -19.60
CA MET A 159 -15.17 17.97 -18.75
C MET A 159 -14.71 16.51 -18.74
N ALA A 160 -14.35 15.96 -19.90
CA ALA A 160 -13.82 14.59 -20.00
C ALA A 160 -12.47 14.45 -19.28
N GLU A 161 -11.61 15.46 -19.32
CA GLU A 161 -10.36 15.49 -18.55
C GLU A 161 -10.58 15.63 -17.02
N CYS A 162 -11.60 16.39 -16.60
CA CYS A 162 -11.91 16.67 -15.20
C CYS A 162 -12.72 15.56 -14.49
N GLU A 163 -13.57 14.83 -15.21
CA GLU A 163 -14.46 13.80 -14.64
C GLU A 163 -13.72 12.77 -13.77
N PRO A 164 -12.57 12.20 -14.19
CA PRO A 164 -11.80 11.27 -13.35
C PRO A 164 -11.32 11.91 -12.04
N LEU A 165 -10.90 13.17 -12.08
CA LEU A 165 -10.44 13.91 -10.90
C LEU A 165 -11.59 14.13 -9.90
N PHE A 166 -12.77 14.52 -10.39
CA PHE A 166 -13.95 14.71 -9.55
C PHE A 166 -14.45 13.39 -8.97
N ALA A 167 -14.41 12.31 -9.74
CA ALA A 167 -14.73 10.97 -9.25
C ALA A 167 -13.77 10.55 -8.13
N ASP A 168 -12.46 10.77 -8.30
CA ASP A 168 -11.45 10.51 -7.26
C ASP A 168 -11.69 11.33 -5.99
N TYR A 169 -12.05 12.60 -6.13
CA TYR A 169 -12.37 13.48 -5.01
C TYR A 169 -13.62 13.02 -4.23
N VAL A 170 -14.71 12.69 -4.93
CA VAL A 170 -15.94 12.21 -4.31
C VAL A 170 -15.72 10.85 -3.64
N ASP A 171 -15.00 9.94 -4.30
CA ASP A 171 -14.61 8.65 -3.72
C ASP A 171 -13.82 8.88 -2.42
N PHE A 172 -12.82 9.77 -2.45
CA PHE A 172 -12.04 10.09 -1.27
C PHE A 172 -12.92 10.61 -0.12
N LEU A 173 -13.76 11.62 -0.36
CA LEU A 173 -14.63 12.18 0.69
C LEU A 173 -15.61 11.15 1.23
N SER A 174 -16.20 10.35 0.34
CA SER A 174 -17.12 9.29 0.73
C SER A 174 -16.41 8.23 1.57
N GLY A 175 -15.21 7.81 1.18
CA GLY A 175 -14.40 6.86 1.94
C GLY A 175 -13.98 7.40 3.31
N VAL A 176 -13.63 8.69 3.41
CA VAL A 176 -13.30 9.32 4.71
C VAL A 176 -14.53 9.28 5.61
N THR A 177 -15.68 9.66 5.07
CA THR A 177 -16.94 9.65 5.80
C THR A 177 -17.30 8.24 6.27
N LEU A 178 -17.20 7.24 5.39
CA LEU A 178 -17.49 5.84 5.73
C LEU A 178 -16.58 5.32 6.84
N ARG A 179 -15.29 5.67 6.81
CA ARG A 179 -14.33 5.33 7.87
C ARG A 179 -14.63 6.02 9.19
N ASP A 180 -14.94 7.32 9.16
CA ASP A 180 -15.27 8.10 10.35
C ASP A 180 -16.50 7.55 11.09
N TYR A 181 -17.47 7.02 10.33
CA TYR A 181 -18.65 6.35 10.86
C TYR A 181 -18.48 4.82 11.03
N GLN A 182 -17.29 4.27 10.78
CA GLN A 182 -16.97 2.83 10.89
C GLN A 182 -17.92 1.93 10.07
N LEU A 183 -18.44 2.44 8.95
CA LEU A 183 -19.36 1.71 8.07
C LEU A 183 -18.65 0.74 7.13
N ASP A 184 -17.31 0.73 7.15
CA ASP A 184 -16.45 -0.20 6.42
C ASP A 184 -16.14 -1.49 7.21
N ASN A 185 -16.72 -1.68 8.41
CA ASN A 185 -16.52 -2.84 9.27
C ASN A 185 -15.03 -3.17 9.54
N GLY A 186 -14.18 -2.16 9.62
CA GLY A 186 -12.74 -2.31 9.87
C GLY A 186 -11.91 -2.77 8.66
N VAL A 187 -12.48 -2.84 7.45
CA VAL A 187 -11.76 -3.25 6.23
C VAL A 187 -10.60 -2.33 5.93
N ALA A 188 -10.80 -1.01 5.99
CA ALA A 188 -9.72 -0.05 5.73
C ALA A 188 -8.60 -0.17 6.78
N ALA A 189 -8.97 -0.28 8.06
CA ALA A 189 -8.00 -0.43 9.13
C ALA A 189 -7.19 -1.73 9.02
N LEU A 190 -7.81 -2.85 8.64
CA LEU A 190 -7.11 -4.11 8.42
C LEU A 190 -6.21 -4.05 7.19
N ALA A 191 -6.65 -3.43 6.09
CA ALA A 191 -5.83 -3.19 4.91
C ALA A 191 -4.61 -2.29 5.21
N GLU A 192 -4.75 -1.29 6.07
CA GLU A 192 -3.62 -0.47 6.55
C GLU A 192 -2.63 -1.28 7.40
N LEU A 193 -3.09 -2.28 8.15
CA LEU A 193 -2.19 -3.23 8.81
C LEU A 193 -1.43 -4.10 7.81
N VAL A 194 -2.06 -4.49 6.69
CA VAL A 194 -1.38 -5.17 5.58
C VAL A 194 -0.33 -4.26 4.95
N PHE A 195 -0.65 -3.01 4.63
CA PHE A 195 0.33 -2.04 4.11
C PHE A 195 1.53 -1.90 5.06
N LYS A 196 1.26 -1.75 6.35
CA LYS A 196 2.30 -1.68 7.38
C LYS A 196 3.17 -2.93 7.43
N GLU A 197 2.58 -4.13 7.38
CA GLU A 197 3.34 -5.38 7.37
C GLU A 197 4.21 -5.50 6.11
N LEU A 198 3.65 -5.13 4.95
CA LEU A 198 4.33 -5.06 3.65
C LEU A 198 5.35 -3.90 3.55
N ARG A 199 5.38 -3.01 4.55
CA ARG A 199 6.09 -1.73 4.56
C ARG A 199 5.77 -0.85 3.34
N ALA A 200 4.61 -1.01 2.76
CA ALA A 200 4.14 -0.17 1.68
C ALA A 200 3.42 1.05 2.25
N GLU A 201 3.52 2.18 1.56
CA GLU A 201 2.54 3.24 1.74
C GLU A 201 1.20 2.82 1.17
N GLY A 202 0.14 3.29 1.82
CA GLY A 202 -1.20 2.96 1.41
C GLY A 202 -2.19 3.45 2.44
N ILE A 203 -3.13 4.28 2.00
CA ILE A 203 -4.34 4.59 2.75
C ILE A 203 -5.47 3.81 2.10
N ALA A 204 -6.03 2.87 2.85
CA ALA A 204 -7.17 2.10 2.39
C ALA A 204 -8.45 2.93 2.47
N MET A 205 -9.20 2.96 1.39
CA MET A 205 -10.38 3.82 1.28
C MET A 205 -11.53 3.09 0.58
N PRO A 206 -12.70 3.03 1.21
CA PRO A 206 -13.93 2.68 0.50
C PRO A 206 -14.16 3.66 -0.66
N ALA A 207 -14.50 3.13 -1.83
CA ALA A 207 -14.71 3.88 -3.06
C ALA A 207 -15.88 3.28 -3.86
N ARG A 208 -16.45 4.04 -4.79
CA ARG A 208 -17.50 3.54 -5.67
C ARG A 208 -16.93 2.63 -6.77
N GLN A 209 -15.73 2.94 -7.28
CA GLN A 209 -15.07 2.21 -8.37
C GLN A 209 -13.60 1.97 -8.04
N GLY A 210 -13.16 0.71 -8.12
CA GLY A 210 -11.82 0.29 -7.72
C GLY A 210 -10.85 0.16 -8.89
N HIS A 211 -11.36 0.17 -10.12
CA HIS A 211 -10.57 -0.13 -11.32
C HIS A 211 -10.05 1.10 -12.06
N LEU A 212 -10.51 2.31 -11.69
CA LEU A 212 -10.04 3.51 -12.35
C LEU A 212 -8.59 3.76 -11.93
N PRO A 213 -7.67 4.01 -12.89
CA PRO A 213 -6.32 4.41 -12.56
C PRO A 213 -6.38 5.67 -11.72
N THR A 214 -6.01 5.56 -10.44
CA THR A 214 -5.91 6.71 -9.55
C THR A 214 -4.59 7.40 -9.84
N LYS A 215 -4.61 8.74 -9.92
CA LYS A 215 -3.35 9.50 -9.93
C LYS A 215 -2.65 9.44 -8.56
N MET A 216 -3.43 9.20 -7.50
CA MET A 216 -2.94 8.99 -6.14
C MET A 216 -2.55 7.52 -5.94
N ARG A 217 -1.30 7.17 -6.27
CA ARG A 217 -0.78 5.79 -6.12
C ARG A 217 -0.83 5.29 -4.67
N SER A 218 -0.75 6.17 -3.68
CA SER A 218 -0.85 5.83 -2.25
C SER A 218 -2.28 5.57 -1.76
N LEU A 219 -3.30 5.77 -2.62
CA LEU A 219 -4.69 5.53 -2.28
C LEU A 219 -5.13 4.13 -2.75
N ALA A 220 -5.37 3.22 -1.81
CA ALA A 220 -5.91 1.91 -2.13
C ALA A 220 -7.44 1.94 -2.05
N LYS A 221 -8.07 2.04 -3.22
CA LYS A 221 -9.52 2.08 -3.35
C LYS A 221 -10.12 0.67 -3.29
N PHE A 222 -10.90 0.41 -2.25
CA PHE A 222 -11.74 -0.78 -2.15
C PHE A 222 -13.12 -0.42 -2.68
N GLN A 223 -13.61 -1.12 -3.70
CA GLN A 223 -14.88 -0.80 -4.31
C GLN A 223 -16.06 -1.46 -3.61
N PHE A 224 -17.25 -0.89 -3.70
CA PHE A 224 -18.47 -1.60 -3.29
C PHE A 224 -18.90 -2.60 -4.39
N PRO A 225 -19.31 -3.84 -4.06
CA PRO A 225 -19.63 -4.39 -2.73
C PRO A 225 -18.45 -5.04 -1.98
N GLU A 226 -17.22 -4.89 -2.47
CA GLU A 226 -15.99 -5.54 -2.01
C GLU A 226 -15.40 -4.89 -0.75
N TRP A 227 -16.26 -4.40 0.14
CA TRP A 227 -15.89 -3.94 1.48
C TRP A 227 -16.04 -5.09 2.47
N THR A 228 -15.39 -6.20 2.16
CA THR A 228 -15.42 -7.38 3.01
C THR A 228 -14.01 -7.75 3.46
N LEU A 229 -13.92 -8.50 4.56
CA LEU A 229 -12.68 -9.11 5.01
C LEU A 229 -11.95 -9.86 3.88
N TRP A 230 -12.71 -10.44 2.97
CA TRP A 230 -12.19 -11.28 1.90
C TRP A 230 -11.44 -10.51 0.82
N ASP A 231 -11.71 -9.23 0.68
CA ASP A 231 -11.09 -8.34 -0.31
C ASP A 231 -9.80 -7.69 0.24
N VAL A 232 -9.60 -7.69 1.56
CA VAL A 232 -8.43 -7.09 2.21
C VAL A 232 -7.07 -7.59 1.66
N PRO A 233 -6.88 -8.88 1.31
CA PRO A 233 -5.63 -9.34 0.70
C PRO A 233 -5.24 -8.59 -0.57
N LEU A 234 -6.19 -7.99 -1.27
CA LEU A 234 -5.95 -7.20 -2.49
C LEU A 234 -5.22 -5.88 -2.20
N ALA A 235 -5.13 -5.46 -0.94
CA ALA A 235 -4.18 -4.44 -0.51
C ALA A 235 -2.76 -4.76 -1.00
N GLY A 236 -2.38 -6.05 -1.08
CA GLY A 236 -1.09 -6.47 -1.62
C GLY A 236 -0.85 -6.02 -3.06
N TYR A 237 -1.89 -5.98 -3.90
CA TYR A 237 -1.78 -5.52 -5.28
C TYR A 237 -1.51 -4.01 -5.33
N HIS A 238 -2.22 -3.21 -4.53
CA HIS A 238 -1.94 -1.78 -4.43
C HIS A 238 -0.53 -1.51 -3.90
N ALA A 239 -0.10 -2.24 -2.87
CA ALA A 239 1.28 -2.18 -2.37
C ALA A 239 2.32 -2.49 -3.46
N GLY A 240 2.01 -3.45 -4.35
CA GLY A 240 2.81 -3.76 -5.52
C GLY A 240 2.88 -2.61 -6.53
N LEU A 241 1.75 -1.97 -6.84
CA LEU A 241 1.72 -0.80 -7.73
C LEU A 241 2.55 0.37 -7.17
N CYS A 242 2.47 0.65 -5.87
CA CYS A 242 3.29 1.70 -5.25
C CYS A 242 4.79 1.42 -5.36
N ARG A 243 5.18 0.15 -5.51
CA ARG A 243 6.57 -0.30 -5.44
C ARG A 243 7.15 -0.73 -6.79
N SER A 244 6.35 -0.78 -7.86
CA SER A 244 6.74 -1.30 -9.17
C SER A 244 7.97 -0.60 -9.73
N GLU A 245 7.94 0.72 -9.80
CA GLU A 245 9.01 1.55 -10.34
C GLU A 245 10.34 1.32 -9.59
N ARG A 246 10.28 1.31 -8.26
CA ARG A 246 11.46 1.16 -7.39
C ARG A 246 12.06 -0.25 -7.43
N ILE A 247 11.22 -1.28 -7.41
CA ILE A 247 11.69 -2.66 -7.28
C ILE A 247 12.02 -3.25 -8.65
N ALA A 248 11.14 -3.02 -9.62
CA ALA A 248 11.11 -3.71 -10.90
C ALA A 248 11.23 -2.79 -12.12
N GLY A 249 11.47 -1.47 -11.98
CA GLY A 249 11.61 -0.55 -13.11
C GLY A 249 12.53 -1.08 -14.22
N ALA A 250 13.75 -1.51 -13.86
CA ALA A 250 14.68 -2.09 -14.85
C ALA A 250 14.18 -3.39 -15.52
N ILE A 251 13.39 -4.21 -14.80
CA ILE A 251 12.81 -5.45 -15.36
C ILE A 251 11.64 -5.10 -16.29
N ILE A 252 10.84 -4.10 -15.91
CA ILE A 252 9.75 -3.56 -16.71
C ILE A 252 10.33 -3.01 -18.02
N ASP A 253 11.31 -2.11 -17.95
CA ASP A 253 11.96 -1.52 -19.13
C ASP A 253 12.52 -2.61 -20.06
N GLN A 254 13.26 -3.58 -19.51
CA GLN A 254 13.78 -4.70 -20.28
C GLN A 254 12.69 -5.53 -20.96
N SER A 255 11.54 -5.72 -20.31
CA SER A 255 10.41 -6.51 -20.83
C SER A 255 9.70 -5.78 -21.96
N LEU A 256 9.58 -4.45 -21.88
CA LEU A 256 9.08 -3.60 -22.97
C LEU A 256 9.97 -3.70 -24.21
N ASP A 257 11.30 -3.71 -24.01
CA ASP A 257 12.27 -3.78 -25.12
C ASP A 257 12.32 -5.18 -25.76
N THR A 258 12.28 -6.23 -24.94
CA THR A 258 12.49 -7.62 -25.40
C THR A 258 11.20 -8.26 -25.93
N HIS A 259 10.05 -7.92 -25.35
CA HIS A 259 8.75 -8.52 -25.65
C HIS A 259 7.64 -7.46 -25.81
N PRO A 260 7.76 -6.49 -26.73
CA PRO A 260 6.81 -5.37 -26.85
C PRO A 260 5.36 -5.79 -27.18
N GLU A 261 5.18 -6.92 -27.87
CA GLU A 261 3.85 -7.50 -28.14
C GLU A 261 3.18 -8.04 -26.86
N THR A 262 3.99 -8.45 -25.88
CA THR A 262 3.56 -9.02 -24.60
C THR A 262 3.57 -8.00 -23.47
N PHE A 263 4.30 -6.90 -23.62
CA PHE A 263 4.28 -5.76 -22.71
C PHE A 263 4.14 -4.46 -23.52
N PRO A 264 2.90 -4.08 -23.90
CA PRO A 264 2.66 -2.94 -24.78
C PRO A 264 2.83 -1.57 -24.10
N SER A 265 2.91 -1.52 -22.76
CA SER A 265 3.17 -0.31 -22.00
C SER A 265 3.75 -0.62 -20.62
N ALA A 266 4.44 0.37 -20.02
CA ALA A 266 4.94 0.26 -18.65
C ALA A 266 3.80 -0.03 -17.67
N LEU A 267 2.66 0.67 -17.79
CA LEU A 267 1.49 0.48 -16.94
C LEU A 267 0.92 -0.95 -17.04
N PHE A 268 0.98 -1.58 -18.22
CA PHE A 268 0.61 -2.99 -18.38
C PHE A 268 1.52 -3.90 -17.54
N ALA A 269 2.84 -3.71 -17.63
CA ALA A 269 3.83 -4.50 -16.90
C ALA A 269 3.79 -4.22 -15.38
N GLU A 270 3.53 -2.98 -14.96
CA GLU A 270 3.34 -2.60 -13.55
C GLU A 270 2.18 -3.36 -12.90
N LYS A 271 1.06 -3.53 -13.61
CA LYS A 271 -0.10 -4.29 -13.11
C LYS A 271 0.21 -5.77 -12.93
N LEU A 272 0.92 -6.38 -13.89
CA LEU A 272 1.39 -7.76 -13.75
C LEU A 272 2.41 -7.91 -12.62
N PHE A 273 3.34 -6.95 -12.48
CA PHE A 273 4.25 -6.90 -11.34
C PHE A 273 3.49 -6.84 -10.02
N ALA A 274 2.45 -6.01 -9.92
CA ALA A 274 1.64 -5.88 -8.72
C ALA A 274 0.94 -7.20 -8.33
N ASP A 275 0.44 -7.96 -9.31
CA ASP A 275 -0.10 -9.30 -9.10
C ASP A 275 0.96 -10.29 -8.58
N ILE A 276 2.16 -10.29 -9.16
CA ILE A 276 3.29 -11.13 -8.72
C ILE A 276 3.72 -10.75 -7.30
N TYR A 277 3.87 -9.44 -7.05
CA TYR A 277 4.25 -8.89 -5.76
C TYR A 277 3.25 -9.32 -4.68
N ALA A 278 1.96 -9.11 -4.91
CA ALA A 278 0.92 -9.46 -3.96
C ALA A 278 0.90 -10.97 -3.68
N SER A 279 0.99 -11.80 -4.72
CA SER A 279 1.03 -13.27 -4.59
C SER A 279 2.20 -13.74 -3.73
N CYS A 280 3.37 -13.16 -3.94
CA CYS A 280 4.60 -13.49 -3.23
C CYS A 280 4.60 -12.98 -1.77
N MET A 281 4.09 -11.76 -1.56
CA MET A 281 4.21 -11.05 -0.29
C MET A 281 3.05 -11.30 0.67
N VAL A 282 1.84 -11.49 0.16
CA VAL A 282 0.63 -11.78 0.95
C VAL A 282 0.40 -13.28 1.07
N GLY A 283 0.78 -14.07 0.07
CA GLY A 283 0.59 -15.52 0.05
C GLY A 283 -0.79 -15.94 -0.52
N PRO A 284 -1.26 -17.16 -0.20
CA PRO A 284 -2.44 -17.76 -0.82
C PRO A 284 -3.73 -16.96 -0.66
N ALA A 285 -3.89 -16.22 0.44
CA ALA A 285 -5.03 -15.31 0.63
C ALA A 285 -5.22 -14.33 -0.53
N TYR A 286 -4.13 -13.82 -1.11
CA TYR A 286 -4.20 -12.96 -2.28
C TYR A 286 -4.70 -13.73 -3.50
N GLY A 287 -4.17 -14.93 -3.75
CA GLY A 287 -4.60 -15.77 -4.87
C GLY A 287 -6.10 -16.07 -4.81
N TYR A 288 -6.62 -16.43 -3.63
CA TYR A 288 -8.05 -16.64 -3.44
C TYR A 288 -8.87 -15.38 -3.67
N ALA A 289 -8.49 -14.25 -3.06
CA ALA A 289 -9.21 -13.00 -3.24
C ALA A 289 -9.22 -12.55 -4.71
N ALA A 290 -8.06 -12.59 -5.37
CA ALA A 290 -7.92 -12.18 -6.75
C ALA A 290 -8.71 -13.10 -7.68
N LEU A 291 -8.48 -14.42 -7.65
CA LEU A 291 -9.04 -15.33 -8.66
C LEU A 291 -10.50 -15.71 -8.42
N LEU A 292 -10.96 -15.73 -7.17
CA LEU A 292 -12.34 -16.12 -6.86
C LEU A 292 -13.32 -14.94 -6.83
N LEU A 293 -12.84 -13.73 -6.53
CA LEU A 293 -13.70 -12.56 -6.34
C LEU A 293 -13.52 -11.49 -7.43
N HIS A 294 -12.31 -11.29 -7.94
CA HIS A 294 -11.99 -10.09 -8.75
C HIS A 294 -11.68 -10.36 -10.22
N VAL A 295 -10.88 -11.37 -10.50
CA VAL A 295 -10.43 -11.68 -11.85
C VAL A 295 -11.59 -12.36 -12.57
N HIS A 296 -12.28 -11.59 -13.41
CA HIS A 296 -13.46 -12.09 -14.10
C HIS A 296 -13.04 -12.85 -15.37
N PRO A 297 -13.28 -14.18 -15.49
CA PRO A 297 -12.79 -15.00 -16.62
C PRO A 297 -13.34 -14.57 -17.99
N ARG A 298 -14.47 -13.85 -18.03
CA ARG A 298 -15.04 -13.31 -19.26
C ARG A 298 -14.34 -12.05 -19.78
N LYS A 299 -13.50 -11.41 -18.97
CA LYS A 299 -12.75 -10.21 -19.35
C LYS A 299 -11.50 -10.63 -20.14
N THR A 300 -11.74 -11.08 -21.36
CA THR A 300 -10.69 -11.54 -22.29
C THR A 300 -10.00 -10.39 -23.01
N THR A 301 -10.60 -9.20 -23.03
CA THR A 301 -10.06 -8.05 -23.76
C THR A 301 -8.83 -7.53 -23.06
N ARG A 302 -7.69 -7.76 -23.71
CA ARG A 302 -6.43 -7.11 -23.44
C ARG A 302 -6.44 -5.70 -24.05
N THR A 303 -6.04 -4.69 -23.29
CA THR A 303 -5.82 -3.33 -23.81
C THR A 303 -4.36 -2.93 -23.67
N LYS A 304 -4.00 -1.75 -24.19
CA LYS A 304 -2.64 -1.21 -24.05
C LYS A 304 -2.17 -1.17 -22.60
N ASP A 305 -3.06 -0.81 -21.67
CA ASP A 305 -2.70 -0.57 -20.26
C ASP A 305 -3.39 -1.53 -19.29
N CYS A 306 -4.09 -2.54 -19.78
CA CYS A 306 -4.80 -3.51 -18.95
C CYS A 306 -4.52 -4.94 -19.43
N PRO A 307 -3.85 -5.76 -18.60
CA PRO A 307 -3.76 -7.20 -18.82
C PRO A 307 -5.14 -7.85 -18.89
N SER A 308 -5.24 -8.93 -19.67
CA SER A 308 -6.44 -9.75 -19.68
C SER A 308 -6.59 -10.52 -18.35
N ALA A 309 -7.78 -11.04 -18.08
CA ALA A 309 -7.99 -11.87 -16.90
C ALA A 309 -7.08 -13.12 -16.89
N ALA A 310 -6.82 -13.70 -18.07
CA ALA A 310 -5.94 -14.86 -18.21
C ALA A 310 -4.47 -14.52 -17.95
N ASP A 311 -3.98 -13.38 -18.44
CA ASP A 311 -2.61 -12.94 -18.18
C ASP A 311 -2.39 -12.73 -16.67
N ARG A 312 -3.36 -12.09 -15.98
CA ARG A 312 -3.31 -11.90 -14.52
C ARG A 312 -3.33 -13.23 -13.77
N ALA A 313 -4.26 -14.13 -14.11
CA ALA A 313 -4.35 -15.43 -13.45
C ALA A 313 -3.07 -16.26 -13.62
N HIS A 314 -2.49 -16.23 -14.82
CA HIS A 314 -1.22 -16.89 -15.12
C HIS A 314 -0.10 -16.41 -14.18
N VAL A 315 0.14 -15.10 -14.09
CA VAL A 315 1.25 -14.58 -13.26
C VAL A 315 1.00 -14.77 -11.76
N ILE A 316 -0.25 -14.75 -11.30
CA ILE A 316 -0.62 -15.03 -9.90
C ILE A 316 -0.29 -16.48 -9.54
N LEU A 317 -0.76 -17.44 -10.35
CA LEU A 317 -0.54 -18.85 -10.12
C LEU A 317 0.95 -19.21 -10.24
N ALA A 318 1.65 -18.66 -11.23
CA ALA A 318 3.09 -18.87 -11.42
C ALA A 318 3.91 -18.32 -10.23
N ALA A 319 3.57 -17.14 -9.72
CA ALA A 319 4.23 -16.55 -8.55
C ALA A 319 4.00 -17.38 -7.27
N LEU A 320 2.76 -17.82 -7.02
CA LEU A 320 2.44 -18.70 -5.88
C LEU A 320 3.15 -20.05 -6.02
N ALA A 321 3.15 -20.66 -7.20
CA ALA A 321 3.84 -21.91 -7.47
C ALA A 321 5.35 -21.79 -7.22
N HIS A 322 5.95 -20.67 -7.59
CA HIS A 322 7.35 -20.40 -7.29
C HIS A 322 7.62 -20.31 -5.78
N SER A 323 6.78 -19.58 -5.02
CA SER A 323 6.89 -19.52 -3.56
C SER A 323 6.66 -20.88 -2.89
N GLY A 324 5.75 -21.70 -3.41
CA GLY A 324 5.34 -22.99 -2.84
C GLY A 324 6.33 -24.15 -3.02
N LYS A 325 7.42 -23.98 -3.79
CA LYS A 325 8.34 -25.07 -4.17
C LYS A 325 8.90 -25.89 -3.00
N THR A 326 8.98 -25.29 -1.81
CA THR A 326 9.57 -25.91 -0.61
C THR A 326 8.53 -26.39 0.41
N ALA A 327 7.23 -26.19 0.18
CA ALA A 327 6.16 -26.51 1.14
C ALA A 327 5.00 -27.28 0.47
N PRO A 328 4.91 -28.62 0.62
CA PRO A 328 3.88 -29.43 -0.02
C PRO A 328 2.44 -29.01 0.31
N ASP A 329 2.17 -28.64 1.57
CA ASP A 329 0.83 -28.20 2.00
C ASP A 329 0.42 -26.88 1.31
N PHE A 330 1.39 -26.04 0.94
CA PHE A 330 1.17 -24.82 0.17
C PHE A 330 0.84 -25.15 -1.29
N ALA A 331 1.55 -26.12 -1.89
CA ALA A 331 1.34 -26.55 -3.26
C ALA A 331 -0.10 -27.08 -3.50
N GLY A 332 -0.64 -27.88 -2.58
CA GLY A 332 -2.00 -28.42 -2.73
C GLY A 332 -3.09 -27.34 -2.81
N HIS A 333 -2.90 -26.20 -2.14
CA HIS A 333 -3.82 -25.06 -2.26
C HIS A 333 -3.69 -24.32 -3.59
N ILE A 334 -2.49 -24.28 -4.17
CA ILE A 334 -2.27 -23.69 -5.49
C ILE A 334 -2.90 -24.56 -6.56
N ASP A 335 -2.75 -25.88 -6.47
CA ASP A 335 -3.37 -26.83 -7.41
C ASP A 335 -4.90 -26.71 -7.39
N LEU A 336 -5.49 -26.60 -6.19
CA LEU A 336 -6.93 -26.37 -6.03
C LEU A 336 -7.37 -25.04 -6.66
N LEU A 337 -6.60 -23.97 -6.43
CA LEU A 337 -6.90 -22.65 -6.98
C LEU A 337 -6.79 -22.63 -8.51
N ALA A 338 -5.76 -23.28 -9.07
CA ALA A 338 -5.59 -23.46 -10.51
C ALA A 338 -6.75 -24.24 -11.11
N GLN A 339 -7.16 -25.33 -10.47
CA GLN A 339 -8.32 -26.12 -10.90
C GLN A 339 -9.62 -25.28 -10.94
N TRP A 340 -9.86 -24.47 -9.91
CA TRP A 340 -11.03 -23.58 -9.90
C TRP A 340 -10.97 -22.51 -10.98
N TRP A 341 -9.79 -21.95 -11.21
CA TRP A 341 -9.59 -21.01 -12.31
C TRP A 341 -9.86 -21.66 -13.67
N ASP A 342 -9.36 -22.87 -13.92
CA ASP A 342 -9.56 -23.59 -15.18
C ASP A 342 -11.06 -23.84 -15.43
N VAL A 343 -11.79 -24.32 -14.42
CA VAL A 343 -13.25 -24.52 -14.51
C VAL A 343 -13.98 -23.20 -14.80
N ALA A 344 -13.58 -22.11 -14.14
CA ALA A 344 -14.16 -20.79 -14.34
C ALA A 344 -13.82 -20.20 -15.73
N ALA A 345 -12.60 -20.43 -16.21
CA ALA A 345 -12.10 -20.02 -17.52
C ALA A 345 -12.84 -20.75 -18.64
N GLU A 346 -13.03 -22.07 -18.52
CA GLU A 346 -13.81 -22.88 -19.46
C GLU A 346 -15.27 -22.40 -19.53
N GLY A 347 -15.93 -22.23 -18.38
CA GLY A 347 -17.30 -21.72 -18.33
C GLY A 347 -17.45 -20.27 -18.80
N GLY A 348 -16.40 -19.46 -18.61
CA GLY A 348 -16.29 -18.09 -19.06
C GLY A 348 -15.90 -17.92 -20.53
N ARG A 349 -15.44 -19.00 -21.19
CA ARG A 349 -14.78 -18.97 -22.51
C ARG A 349 -13.59 -18.00 -22.53
N ALA A 350 -12.82 -17.98 -21.44
CA ALA A 350 -11.60 -17.20 -21.37
C ALA A 350 -10.62 -17.68 -22.44
N ALA A 351 -9.98 -16.75 -23.15
CA ALA A 351 -8.82 -17.10 -23.96
C ALA A 351 -7.65 -17.45 -23.02
N PRO A 352 -6.74 -18.36 -23.41
CA PRO A 352 -5.52 -18.61 -22.64
C PRO A 352 -4.66 -17.33 -22.58
N ALA A 353 -3.77 -17.25 -21.59
CA ALA A 353 -2.81 -16.16 -21.48
C ALA A 353 -1.99 -16.06 -22.77
N ARG A 354 -1.77 -14.83 -23.26
CA ARG A 354 -1.02 -14.61 -24.50
C ARG A 354 0.47 -14.59 -24.18
N ASP A 355 1.24 -15.42 -24.88
CA ASP A 355 2.70 -15.53 -24.72
C ASP A 355 3.12 -15.92 -23.29
N ALA A 356 2.64 -17.09 -22.86
CA ALA A 356 2.91 -17.64 -21.52
C ALA A 356 4.41 -17.74 -21.22
N ASP A 357 5.25 -18.05 -22.21
CA ASP A 357 6.71 -18.14 -22.04
C ASP A 357 7.31 -16.78 -21.61
N ALA A 358 6.90 -15.68 -22.24
CA ALA A 358 7.37 -14.35 -21.85
C ALA A 358 6.84 -13.93 -20.46
N LEU A 359 5.61 -14.32 -20.12
CA LEU A 359 5.06 -14.11 -18.76
C LEU A 359 5.85 -14.91 -17.71
N ASP A 360 6.23 -16.15 -17.99
CA ASP A 360 7.02 -16.98 -17.08
C ASP A 360 8.44 -16.45 -16.87
N ILE A 361 9.07 -15.93 -17.93
CA ILE A 361 10.34 -15.22 -17.85
C ILE A 361 10.20 -13.99 -16.94
N PHE A 362 9.14 -13.18 -17.14
CA PHE A 362 8.87 -12.00 -16.33
C PHE A 362 8.65 -12.35 -14.86
N VAL A 363 7.82 -13.37 -14.57
CA VAL A 363 7.61 -13.88 -13.20
C VAL A 363 8.93 -14.31 -12.57
N THR A 364 9.75 -15.08 -13.28
CA THR A 364 11.04 -15.57 -12.79
C THR A 364 11.99 -14.42 -12.44
N GLN A 365 12.09 -13.41 -13.31
CA GLN A 365 12.92 -12.23 -13.08
C GLN A 365 12.44 -11.41 -11.89
N VAL A 366 11.13 -11.19 -11.77
CA VAL A 366 10.53 -10.46 -10.65
C VAL A 366 10.73 -11.22 -9.34
N MET A 367 10.48 -12.53 -9.29
CA MET A 367 10.66 -13.33 -8.08
C MET A 367 12.12 -13.33 -7.61
N ALA A 368 13.07 -13.54 -8.53
CA ALA A 368 14.50 -13.45 -8.21
C ALA A 368 14.87 -12.04 -7.68
N ARG A 369 14.22 -10.99 -8.18
CA ARG A 369 14.42 -9.63 -7.69
C ARG A 369 13.87 -9.43 -6.29
N LEU A 370 12.67 -9.94 -6.02
CA LEU A 370 12.01 -9.83 -4.72
C LEU A 370 12.83 -10.57 -3.65
N GLU A 371 13.25 -11.81 -3.91
CA GLU A 371 14.06 -12.63 -2.99
C GLU A 371 15.38 -11.96 -2.60
N ASN A 372 16.02 -11.25 -3.54
CA ASN A 372 17.34 -10.65 -3.32
C ASN A 372 17.29 -9.25 -2.68
N ARG A 373 16.16 -8.55 -2.71
CA ARG A 373 16.13 -7.10 -2.39
C ARG A 373 14.99 -6.63 -1.51
N THR A 374 14.02 -7.47 -1.17
CA THR A 374 12.86 -6.97 -0.45
C THR A 374 13.04 -6.99 1.06
N SER A 375 12.72 -5.84 1.66
CA SER A 375 12.35 -5.74 3.07
C SER A 375 10.93 -5.16 3.10
N PRO A 376 9.92 -5.89 3.62
CA PRO A 376 10.01 -7.19 4.29
C PRO A 376 10.33 -8.33 3.30
N PRO A 377 10.78 -9.50 3.79
CA PRO A 377 10.93 -10.69 2.95
C PRO A 377 9.56 -11.18 2.43
N PRO A 378 9.55 -11.98 1.35
CA PRO A 378 8.38 -12.72 0.90
C PRO A 378 7.64 -13.49 2.00
N TYR A 379 6.37 -13.80 1.77
CA TYR A 379 5.60 -14.64 2.69
C TYR A 379 6.26 -16.03 2.78
N ASP A 380 6.58 -16.46 3.99
CA ASP A 380 7.28 -17.72 4.22
C ASP A 380 6.30 -18.91 4.09
N PRO A 381 6.52 -19.82 3.13
CA PRO A 381 5.68 -21.01 2.98
C PRO A 381 5.71 -21.93 4.21
N ALA A 382 6.75 -21.88 5.04
CA ALA A 382 6.79 -22.63 6.29
C ALA A 382 5.78 -22.07 7.31
N ARG A 383 5.57 -20.75 7.34
CA ARG A 383 4.54 -20.10 8.18
C ARG A 383 3.15 -20.54 7.77
N TRP A 384 2.88 -20.74 6.49
CA TRP A 384 1.58 -21.25 6.03
C TRP A 384 1.17 -22.53 6.77
N LYS A 385 2.10 -23.49 6.89
CA LYS A 385 1.85 -24.75 7.59
C LYS A 385 1.51 -24.51 9.06
N GLU A 386 2.24 -23.64 9.74
CA GLU A 386 1.97 -23.27 11.13
C GLU A 386 0.59 -22.61 11.28
N VAL A 387 0.23 -21.74 10.34
CA VAL A 387 -1.05 -21.00 10.33
C VAL A 387 -2.25 -21.93 10.17
N ILE A 388 -2.16 -22.96 9.32
CA ILE A 388 -3.30 -23.86 9.06
C ILE A 388 -3.36 -25.07 10.01
N THR A 389 -2.25 -25.41 10.68
CA THR A 389 -2.21 -26.60 11.54
C THR A 389 -3.04 -26.37 12.80
N GLY A 390 -4.11 -27.15 12.97
CA GLY A 390 -5.01 -27.04 14.12
C GLY A 390 -6.00 -25.88 14.03
N LEU A 391 -6.16 -25.28 12.84
CA LEU A 391 -7.10 -24.21 12.61
C LEU A 391 -8.52 -24.77 12.47
N GLU A 392 -9.31 -24.72 13.55
CA GLU A 392 -10.67 -25.28 13.59
C GLU A 392 -11.74 -24.22 13.81
N THR A 393 -11.39 -23.06 14.39
CA THR A 393 -12.34 -22.04 14.84
C THR A 393 -11.92 -20.63 14.42
N THR A 394 -12.83 -19.66 14.52
CA THR A 394 -12.50 -18.24 14.34
C THR A 394 -11.55 -17.71 15.41
N ASP A 395 -11.53 -18.30 16.61
CA ASP A 395 -10.62 -17.88 17.67
C ASP A 395 -9.17 -18.23 17.35
N ASP A 396 -8.95 -19.35 16.65
CA ASP A 396 -7.63 -19.74 16.16
C ASP A 396 -7.12 -18.76 15.08
N VAL A 397 -8.03 -18.20 14.27
CA VAL A 397 -7.70 -17.11 13.32
C VAL A 397 -7.28 -15.86 14.10
N ARG A 398 -8.07 -15.44 15.09
CA ARG A 398 -7.79 -14.23 15.91
C ARG A 398 -6.48 -14.35 16.68
N ALA A 399 -6.11 -15.58 17.10
CA ALA A 399 -4.90 -15.86 17.84
C ALA A 399 -3.61 -15.65 17.04
N GLN A 400 -3.67 -15.64 15.70
CA GLN A 400 -2.50 -15.38 14.86
C GLN A 400 -1.93 -13.99 15.16
N VAL A 401 -0.61 -13.87 15.15
CA VAL A 401 0.08 -12.64 15.58
C VAL A 401 0.11 -11.60 14.48
N LEU A 402 0.38 -12.03 13.25
CA LEU A 402 0.63 -11.15 12.11
C LEU A 402 -0.64 -10.99 11.26
N PRO A 403 -0.97 -9.76 10.80
CA PRO A 403 -2.12 -9.50 9.93
C PRO A 403 -2.20 -10.44 8.72
N LEU A 404 -1.09 -10.68 8.02
CA LEU A 404 -1.07 -11.60 6.87
C LEU A 404 -1.41 -13.05 7.25
N ASP A 405 -0.97 -13.53 8.41
CA ASP A 405 -1.31 -14.88 8.89
C ASP A 405 -2.80 -15.00 9.21
N ARG A 406 -3.41 -13.95 9.79
CA ARG A 406 -4.87 -13.90 10.03
C ARG A 406 -5.66 -14.00 8.73
N LEU A 407 -5.25 -13.27 7.70
CA LEU A 407 -5.91 -13.30 6.39
C LEU A 407 -5.77 -14.66 5.71
N ASN A 408 -4.58 -15.26 5.78
CA ASN A 408 -4.32 -16.60 5.25
C ASN A 408 -5.12 -17.68 5.99
N ALA A 409 -5.17 -17.63 7.32
CA ALA A 409 -6.03 -18.49 8.14
C ALA A 409 -7.51 -18.33 7.82
N ALA A 410 -8.00 -17.09 7.75
CA ALA A 410 -9.40 -16.79 7.46
C ALA A 410 -9.82 -17.36 6.09
N TRP A 411 -9.00 -17.16 5.06
CA TRP A 411 -9.24 -17.73 3.74
C TRP A 411 -9.18 -19.25 3.72
N HIS A 412 -8.22 -19.86 4.42
CA HIS A 412 -8.16 -21.31 4.55
C HIS A 412 -9.47 -21.85 5.15
N LEU A 413 -9.93 -21.31 6.29
CA LEU A 413 -11.20 -21.72 6.90
C LEU A 413 -12.41 -21.45 6.01
N ARG A 414 -12.42 -20.36 5.24
CA ARG A 414 -13.51 -20.09 4.29
C ARG A 414 -13.65 -21.20 3.26
N ILE A 415 -12.52 -21.70 2.76
CA ILE A 415 -12.48 -22.76 1.76
C ILE A 415 -12.84 -24.11 2.36
N THR A 416 -12.30 -24.45 3.53
CA THR A 416 -12.46 -25.78 4.13
C THR A 416 -13.72 -25.92 4.99
N ASN A 417 -14.16 -24.84 5.64
CA ASN A 417 -15.31 -24.82 6.51
C ASN A 417 -16.05 -23.46 6.49
N PRO A 418 -16.74 -23.12 5.39
CA PRO A 418 -17.37 -21.81 5.19
C PRO A 418 -18.40 -21.43 6.27
N ALA A 419 -19.02 -22.41 6.93
CA ALA A 419 -20.00 -22.16 7.97
C ALA A 419 -19.39 -21.48 9.21
N ILE A 420 -18.11 -21.76 9.51
CA ILE A 420 -17.42 -21.21 10.68
C ILE A 420 -17.10 -19.73 10.51
N VAL A 421 -16.80 -19.29 9.30
CA VAL A 421 -16.39 -17.90 9.01
C VAL A 421 -17.51 -17.00 8.51
N ALA A 422 -18.76 -17.49 8.51
CA ALA A 422 -19.90 -16.74 7.99
C ALA A 422 -20.13 -15.41 8.72
N GLU A 423 -19.78 -15.34 10.00
CA GLU A 423 -19.92 -14.14 10.84
C GLU A 423 -18.59 -13.39 11.03
N LEU A 424 -17.48 -13.88 10.45
CA LEU A 424 -16.17 -13.26 10.62
C LEU A 424 -16.09 -11.95 9.82
N SER A 425 -15.74 -10.87 10.52
CA SER A 425 -15.56 -9.53 9.94
C SER A 425 -14.09 -9.10 9.90
N ALA A 426 -13.79 -7.98 9.23
CA ALA A 426 -12.43 -7.45 9.25
C ALA A 426 -12.04 -6.91 10.63
N GLU A 427 -12.98 -6.33 11.37
CA GLU A 427 -12.79 -5.85 12.74
C GLU A 427 -12.31 -6.95 13.68
N ASP A 428 -12.83 -8.18 13.53
CA ASP A 428 -12.40 -9.35 14.31
C ASP A 428 -10.90 -9.64 14.18
N LEU A 429 -10.28 -9.28 13.05
CA LEU A 429 -8.88 -9.56 12.76
C LEU A 429 -7.95 -8.40 13.12
N ILE A 430 -8.48 -7.26 13.60
CA ILE A 430 -7.67 -6.13 14.05
C ILE A 430 -7.18 -6.43 15.48
N PRO A 431 -5.86 -6.39 15.75
CA PRO A 431 -5.35 -6.69 17.09
C PRO A 431 -5.83 -5.63 18.08
N THR A 432 -6.54 -6.07 19.13
CA THR A 432 -6.90 -5.18 20.24
C THR A 432 -5.64 -4.79 21.03
N PRO A 433 -5.38 -3.50 21.26
CA PRO A 433 -4.22 -3.07 22.03
C PRO A 433 -4.28 -3.64 23.46
N LYS A 434 -3.26 -4.44 23.83
CA LYS A 434 -3.13 -5.02 25.18
C LYS A 434 -3.17 -3.90 26.22
N GLY A 435 -4.25 -3.82 26.99
CA GLY A 435 -4.43 -2.82 28.05
C GLY A 435 -5.60 -1.86 27.84
N SER A 436 -6.27 -1.88 26.69
CA SER A 436 -7.61 -1.32 26.58
C SER A 436 -8.55 -2.21 27.40
N LYS A 437 -8.74 -1.88 28.69
CA LYS A 437 -9.92 -2.34 29.40
C LYS A 437 -11.08 -1.76 28.60
N THR A 438 -11.73 -2.61 27.82
CA THR A 438 -12.99 -2.29 27.17
C THR A 438 -13.86 -1.66 28.24
N MET A 439 -14.09 -0.35 28.14
CA MET A 439 -15.21 0.29 28.81
C MET A 439 -16.46 -0.27 28.14
N SER A 440 -16.80 -1.52 28.47
CA SER A 440 -18.08 -2.13 28.23
C SER A 440 -19.06 -1.43 29.16
N GLY A 441 -19.41 -0.19 28.82
CA GLY A 441 -20.27 0.69 29.56
C GLY A 441 -20.93 1.65 28.59
N SER A 442 -22.23 1.41 28.37
CA SER A 442 -23.19 2.13 27.53
C SER A 442 -23.06 1.96 26.01
N ASN A 443 -23.77 0.95 25.51
CA ASN A 443 -24.55 1.07 24.28
C ASN A 443 -25.51 2.27 24.42
N THR A 444 -25.05 3.49 24.11
CA THR A 444 -25.95 4.48 23.53
C THR A 444 -26.15 4.06 22.08
N ALA A 445 -27.20 3.26 21.86
CA ALA A 445 -27.75 3.09 20.53
C ALA A 445 -27.96 4.49 19.94
N ALA A 446 -27.17 4.83 18.92
CA ALA A 446 -27.49 5.90 18.01
C ALA A 446 -28.73 5.46 17.22
N THR A 447 -29.90 5.52 17.86
CA THR A 447 -31.15 5.60 17.11
C THR A 447 -31.12 6.94 16.41
N GLY A 448 -30.67 6.95 15.16
CA GLY A 448 -30.81 8.06 14.24
C GLY A 448 -32.29 8.34 13.99
N ARG A 449 -32.99 8.94 14.97
CA ARG A 449 -34.20 9.69 14.72
C ARG A 449 -33.76 11.04 14.19
N PHE A 450 -33.79 11.20 12.87
CA PHE A 450 -33.81 12.52 12.26
C PHE A 450 -34.91 13.36 12.94
N PRO A 451 -34.61 14.58 13.42
CA PRO A 451 -35.64 15.45 13.96
C PRO A 451 -36.65 15.72 12.85
N LYS A 452 -37.92 15.39 13.10
CA LYS A 452 -39.03 15.80 12.23
C LYS A 452 -38.95 17.31 12.10
N ALA A 453 -38.79 17.79 10.87
CA ALA A 453 -38.89 19.20 10.54
C ALA A 453 -40.22 19.74 11.09
N GLY A 454 -40.12 20.65 12.05
CA GLY A 454 -41.26 21.39 12.56
C GLY A 454 -41.79 22.28 11.45
N SER A 455 -43.07 22.10 11.10
CA SER A 455 -43.84 23.03 10.30
C SER A 455 -43.84 24.41 10.95
N ARG A 456 -43.34 25.42 10.22
CA ARG A 456 -43.77 26.80 10.34
C ARG A 456 -44.14 27.32 8.97
#